data_AF-A0A268BT05-F1
#
_entry.id   AF-A0A268BT05-F1
#
_cell.length_a   1.000
_cell.length_b   1.000
_cell.length_c   1.000
_cell.angle_alpha   90.00
_cell.angle_beta   90.00
_cell.angle_gamma   90.00
#
_symmetry.space_group_name_H-M   'P 1'
#
loop_
_entity.id
_entity.type
_entity.pdbx_description
1 polymer ?
#
loop_
_entity_poly.entity_id
_entity_poly.type
_entity_poly.pdbx_seq_one_letter_code
_entity_poly.pdbx_strand_id
1 'polypeptide(L)'
;MRYISGICLCLLLLAGCQEETAPVSIEPPSQARSVPAISYAINQSGLQVTTNSGEDWMQVPVEVDELFRGEYQGSKTELIDQSYSLSEGRLAFIIGGMGHTAVLSSTDQGRTWETAELPDAIEGVRLRIIGFTSEQDGFVILSGGRTMSAEGNQIYQTADGGRTWTLTGSAPSERIVQSGTFVSKDIGFMTFGLTGPAEYYRTTDGGANWGAFEVELPGIYDEIFTVMESAEFEGDQLIMTMGQGSNGDYYGGNVKATLVSDDNGATFDMTGLIDPDDVMTEEEEANWRENDSYY
;
A
#
# COMPACT_ATOMS: atom_id res chain seq x y z
N MET A 1 99.41 13.02 -6.55
CA MET A 1 100.01 11.71 -6.19
C MET A 1 98.84 10.73 -6.04
N ARG A 2 98.65 9.79 -6.98
CA ARG A 2 99.07 8.37 -6.87
C ARG A 2 98.56 7.74 -5.55
N TYR A 3 97.49 6.92 -5.64
CA TYR A 3 97.51 5.44 -5.49
C TYR A 3 97.41 5.00 -4.00
N ILE A 4 96.76 3.94 -3.52
CA ILE A 4 96.26 2.65 -4.03
C ILE A 4 95.33 2.03 -2.94
N SER A 5 94.31 1.28 -3.40
CA SER A 5 93.74 0.01 -2.90
C SER A 5 93.61 -0.32 -1.40
N GLY A 6 92.47 -0.94 -1.04
CA GLY A 6 92.36 -1.77 0.17
C GLY A 6 90.94 -2.29 0.43
N ILE A 7 90.63 -3.46 -0.09
CA ILE A 7 89.39 -4.24 0.06
C ILE A 7 89.10 -4.59 1.54
N CYS A 8 87.84 -4.51 1.97
CA CYS A 8 87.26 -5.50 2.90
C CYS A 8 85.75 -5.59 2.72
N LEU A 9 85.29 -6.84 2.55
CA LEU A 9 83.93 -7.28 2.28
C LEU A 9 83.18 -7.43 3.61
N CYS A 10 82.03 -6.78 3.77
CA CYS A 10 81.05 -7.16 4.81
C CYS A 10 79.62 -6.80 4.36
N LEU A 11 78.72 -7.76 4.60
CA LEU A 11 77.33 -7.83 4.18
C LEU A 11 76.53 -6.53 4.39
N LEU A 12 75.82 -6.09 3.36
CA LEU A 12 74.75 -5.08 3.44
C LEU A 12 73.41 -5.77 3.17
N LEU A 13 72.66 -6.00 4.25
CA LEU A 13 71.23 -6.27 4.24
C LEU A 13 70.52 -4.99 3.75
N LEU A 14 69.81 -5.10 2.63
CA LEU A 14 68.94 -4.04 2.10
C LEU A 14 67.72 -3.89 3.02
N ALA A 15 67.73 -2.86 3.86
CA ALA A 15 66.53 -2.36 4.51
C ALA A 15 65.73 -1.54 3.47
N GLY A 16 64.62 -2.11 2.99
CA GLY A 16 63.66 -1.40 2.16
C GLY A 16 62.91 -0.37 3.01
N CYS A 17 62.85 0.88 2.53
CA CYS A 17 61.96 1.91 3.04
C CYS A 17 60.50 1.50 2.78
N GLN A 18 59.70 1.32 3.82
CA GLN A 18 58.24 1.29 3.70
C GLN A 18 57.71 2.72 3.85
N GLU A 19 56.99 3.20 2.85
CA GLU A 19 56.13 4.38 2.97
C GLU A 19 54.92 4.03 3.82
N GLU A 20 54.72 4.78 4.89
CA GLU A 20 53.61 4.61 5.82
C GLU A 20 52.36 5.31 5.24
N THR A 21 51.47 4.54 4.61
CA THR A 21 50.18 5.05 4.12
C THR A 21 49.20 5.18 5.28
N ALA A 22 48.71 6.40 5.53
CA ALA A 22 47.63 6.64 6.50
C ALA A 22 46.39 5.79 6.19
N PRO A 23 45.65 5.31 7.21
CA PRO A 23 44.47 4.48 6.99
C PRO A 23 43.38 5.29 6.30
N VAL A 24 42.84 4.73 5.21
CA VAL A 24 41.63 5.23 4.54
C VAL A 24 40.48 5.08 5.52
N SER A 25 39.90 6.20 5.97
CA SER A 25 38.64 6.21 6.70
C SER A 25 37.52 5.85 5.72
N ILE A 26 37.08 4.60 5.75
CA ILE A 26 35.88 4.16 5.04
C ILE A 26 34.71 4.58 5.92
N GLU A 27 34.10 5.72 5.64
CA GLU A 27 32.77 6.00 6.19
C GLU A 27 31.82 4.94 5.62
N PRO A 28 31.01 4.27 6.46
CA PRO A 28 29.98 3.36 5.96
C PRO A 28 29.04 4.17 5.06
N PRO A 29 28.51 3.58 3.96
CA PRO A 29 27.60 4.30 3.10
C PRO A 29 26.41 4.76 3.94
N SER A 30 26.26 6.08 4.06
CA SER A 30 25.04 6.70 4.54
C SER A 30 23.94 6.27 3.58
N GLN A 31 23.17 5.26 3.98
CA GLN A 31 21.87 4.96 3.39
C GLN A 31 20.96 6.13 3.78
N ALA A 32 21.17 7.28 3.14
CA ALA A 32 20.23 8.38 3.17
C ALA A 32 18.95 7.82 2.54
N ARG A 33 17.94 7.50 3.36
CA ARG A 33 16.61 7.14 2.88
C ARG A 33 16.19 8.24 1.91
N SER A 34 16.03 7.89 0.63
CA SER A 34 15.52 8.82 -0.38
C SER A 34 14.13 9.27 0.07
N VAL A 35 13.96 10.56 0.35
CA VAL A 35 12.64 11.11 0.68
C VAL A 35 11.77 10.94 -0.58
N PRO A 36 10.61 10.27 -0.49
CA PRO A 36 9.72 10.12 -1.63
C PRO A 36 9.44 11.48 -2.27
N ALA A 37 9.42 11.53 -3.61
CA ALA A 37 9.10 12.76 -4.33
C ALA A 37 7.77 13.34 -3.84
N ILE A 38 6.78 12.48 -3.59
CA ILE A 38 5.47 12.87 -3.11
C ILE A 38 5.30 12.38 -1.67
N SER A 39 4.95 13.28 -0.76
CA SER A 39 4.74 12.97 0.65
C SER A 39 3.76 13.96 1.29
N TYR A 40 3.37 13.70 2.53
CA TYR A 40 2.50 14.57 3.32
C TYR A 40 3.00 14.72 4.76
N ALA A 41 2.51 15.75 5.45
CA ALA A 41 2.74 15.95 6.87
C ALA A 41 1.51 16.60 7.51
N ILE A 42 1.16 16.17 8.72
CA ILE A 42 0.13 16.79 9.55
C ILE A 42 0.83 17.49 10.71
N ASN A 43 0.61 18.79 10.86
CA ASN A 43 1.17 19.58 11.94
C ASN A 43 0.16 20.62 12.45
N GLN A 44 0.60 21.55 13.30
CA GLN A 44 -0.27 22.59 13.88
C GLN A 44 -0.90 23.52 12.85
N SER A 45 -0.34 23.61 11.64
CA SER A 45 -0.87 24.39 10.52
C SER A 45 -1.80 23.59 9.62
N GLY A 46 -2.00 22.29 9.90
CA GLY A 46 -2.88 21.41 9.15
C GLY A 46 -2.14 20.39 8.29
N LEU A 47 -2.84 19.86 7.28
CA LEU A 47 -2.27 18.92 6.30
C LEU A 47 -1.51 19.69 5.22
N GLN A 48 -0.27 19.27 4.98
CA GLN A 48 0.57 19.76 3.89
C GLN A 48 1.05 18.61 3.02
N VAL A 49 1.27 18.88 1.74
CA VAL A 49 1.78 17.94 0.74
C VAL A 49 3.02 18.50 0.08
N THR A 50 3.93 17.62 -0.29
CA THR A 50 5.08 17.93 -1.14
C THR A 50 5.05 17.02 -2.35
N THR A 51 5.51 17.53 -3.50
CA THR A 51 5.69 16.76 -4.75
C THR A 51 7.13 16.81 -5.26
N ASN A 52 8.04 17.40 -4.46
CA ASN A 52 9.46 17.57 -4.76
C ASN A 52 10.34 17.20 -3.57
N SER A 53 10.09 16.03 -2.96
CA SER A 53 10.92 15.46 -1.89
C SER A 53 11.10 16.39 -0.67
N GLY A 54 10.09 17.21 -0.37
CA GLY A 54 10.08 18.11 0.77
C GLY A 54 10.82 19.43 0.57
N GLU A 55 11.26 19.75 -0.65
CA GLU A 55 11.81 21.07 -0.98
C GLU A 55 10.76 22.16 -0.78
N ASP A 56 9.53 21.93 -1.28
CA ASP A 56 8.38 22.80 -1.07
C ASP A 56 7.20 22.04 -0.46
N TRP A 57 6.43 22.75 0.37
CA TRP A 57 5.23 22.24 1.02
C TRP A 57 4.04 23.13 0.71
N MET A 58 2.94 22.49 0.32
CA MET A 58 1.70 23.13 -0.07
C MET A 58 0.61 22.76 0.93
N GLN A 59 -0.12 23.77 1.41
CA GLN A 59 -1.22 23.56 2.32
C GLN A 59 -2.40 22.92 1.59
N VAL A 60 -2.91 21.82 2.12
CA VAL A 60 -4.20 21.27 1.70
C VAL A 60 -5.30 22.10 2.39
N PRO A 61 -6.27 22.69 1.65
CA PRO A 61 -7.25 23.60 2.20
C PRO A 61 -8.40 22.85 2.89
N VAL A 62 -8.05 22.07 3.90
CA VAL A 62 -8.97 21.26 4.70
C VAL A 62 -8.59 21.33 6.17
N GLU A 63 -9.60 21.43 7.03
CA GLU A 63 -9.40 21.27 8.46
C GLU A 63 -9.03 19.83 8.76
N VAL A 64 -8.02 19.62 9.61
CA VAL A 64 -7.49 18.27 9.90
C VAL A 64 -8.61 17.33 10.36
N ASP A 65 -9.54 17.83 11.16
CA ASP A 65 -10.64 17.02 11.67
C ASP A 65 -11.51 16.41 10.56
N GLU A 66 -11.68 17.08 9.41
CA GLU A 66 -12.47 16.57 8.28
C GLU A 66 -11.86 15.31 7.65
N LEU A 67 -10.54 15.12 7.74
CA LEU A 67 -9.85 13.90 7.26
C LEU A 67 -10.16 12.67 8.13
N PHE A 68 -10.69 12.88 9.34
CA PHE A 68 -10.91 11.84 10.35
C PHE A 68 -12.35 11.76 10.85
N ARG A 69 -13.31 12.50 10.27
CA ARG A 69 -14.73 12.39 10.68
C ARG A 69 -15.31 11.03 10.31
N GLY A 70 -16.37 10.61 10.98
CA GLY A 70 -16.93 9.26 10.87
C GLY A 70 -16.72 8.48 12.16
N GLU A 71 -16.51 7.17 12.03
CA GLU A 71 -16.29 6.27 13.17
C GLU A 71 -14.81 6.11 13.54
N TYR A 72 -13.90 6.84 12.89
CA TYR A 72 -12.46 6.72 13.16
C TYR A 72 -12.09 7.18 14.58
N GLN A 73 -11.37 6.34 15.31
CA GLN A 73 -10.94 6.60 16.70
C GLN A 73 -9.41 6.50 16.88
N GLY A 74 -8.65 6.37 15.79
CA GLY A 74 -7.20 6.25 15.82
C GLY A 74 -6.46 7.58 16.00
N SER A 75 -5.15 7.54 15.79
CA SER A 75 -4.31 8.74 15.84
C SER A 75 -4.62 9.68 14.68
N LYS A 76 -4.62 10.99 14.95
CA LYS A 76 -4.78 12.04 13.93
C LYS A 76 -3.45 12.64 13.47
N THR A 77 -2.35 11.94 13.72
CA THR A 77 -0.99 12.37 13.35
C THR A 77 -0.59 11.92 11.95
N GLU A 78 -1.26 10.91 11.43
CA GLU A 78 -1.05 10.32 10.10
C GLU A 78 -2.41 10.15 9.44
N LEU A 79 -2.45 10.24 8.11
CA LEU A 79 -3.70 10.01 7.38
C LEU A 79 -4.18 8.58 7.58
N ILE A 80 -5.50 8.39 7.59
CA ILE A 80 -6.09 7.05 7.59
C ILE A 80 -5.60 6.32 6.35
N ASP A 81 -5.09 5.11 6.51
CA ASP A 81 -4.61 4.32 5.38
C ASP A 81 -5.70 4.18 4.31
N GLN A 82 -5.28 4.21 3.04
CA GLN A 82 -6.12 4.17 1.84
C GLN A 82 -7.18 5.30 1.69
N SER A 83 -7.29 6.24 2.65
CA SER A 83 -8.22 7.38 2.57
C SER A 83 -7.79 8.48 1.59
N TYR A 84 -6.64 8.30 0.94
CA TYR A 84 -6.02 9.25 0.06
C TYR A 84 -5.29 8.55 -1.10
N SER A 85 -5.09 9.27 -2.20
CA SER A 85 -4.30 8.82 -3.35
C SER A 85 -3.37 9.95 -3.77
N LEU A 86 -2.06 9.71 -3.69
CA LEU A 86 -1.03 10.68 -4.10
C LEU A 86 -0.23 10.14 -5.29
N SER A 87 -0.21 10.92 -6.36
CA SER A 87 0.55 10.68 -7.58
C SER A 87 0.97 12.02 -8.18
N GLU A 88 1.90 12.01 -9.13
CA GLU A 88 2.43 13.27 -9.71
C GLU A 88 1.33 14.11 -10.38
N GLY A 89 0.36 13.45 -11.00
CA GLY A 89 -0.77 14.09 -11.68
C GLY A 89 -2.00 14.30 -10.80
N ARG A 90 -2.04 13.75 -9.58
CA ARG A 90 -3.23 13.81 -8.71
C ARG A 90 -2.91 13.64 -7.24
N LEU A 91 -3.43 14.56 -6.45
CA LEU A 91 -3.54 14.44 -4.99
C LEU A 91 -5.01 14.40 -4.65
N ALA A 92 -5.49 13.38 -3.94
CA ALA A 92 -6.89 13.23 -3.58
C ALA A 92 -7.06 12.70 -2.15
N PHE A 93 -8.05 13.22 -1.44
CA PHE A 93 -8.36 12.87 -0.05
C PHE A 93 -9.87 12.70 0.10
N ILE A 94 -10.31 11.64 0.78
CA ILE A 94 -11.68 11.54 1.27
C ILE A 94 -11.81 12.38 2.54
N ILE A 95 -12.75 13.32 2.55
CA ILE A 95 -13.04 14.21 3.67
C ILE A 95 -14.50 14.02 4.13
N GLY A 96 -14.78 14.32 5.40
CA GLY A 96 -16.09 14.12 6.00
C GLY A 96 -16.29 12.68 6.51
N GLY A 97 -17.52 12.18 6.42
CA GLY A 97 -17.94 10.88 6.96
C GLY A 97 -19.06 10.94 8.01
N MET A 98 -19.57 12.15 8.30
CA MET A 98 -20.74 12.41 9.16
C MET A 98 -21.50 13.65 8.63
N GLY A 99 -22.70 13.46 8.11
CA GLY A 99 -23.57 14.49 7.52
C GLY A 99 -23.18 14.95 6.11
N HIS A 100 -21.90 14.78 5.74
CA HIS A 100 -21.37 14.98 4.41
C HIS A 100 -20.12 14.11 4.22
N THR A 101 -19.85 13.71 2.97
CA THR A 101 -18.61 13.03 2.57
C THR A 101 -18.27 13.48 1.16
N ALA A 102 -17.01 13.86 0.93
CA ALA A 102 -16.55 14.38 -0.35
C ALA A 102 -15.12 13.93 -0.65
N VAL A 103 -14.71 14.11 -1.90
CA VAL A 103 -13.32 13.99 -2.35
C VAL A 103 -12.78 15.39 -2.58
N LEU A 104 -11.74 15.76 -1.83
CA LEU A 104 -10.93 16.95 -2.09
C LEU A 104 -9.75 16.54 -2.96
N SER A 105 -9.58 17.19 -4.12
CA SER A 105 -8.53 16.81 -5.05
C SER A 105 -7.83 17.99 -5.72
N SER A 106 -6.62 17.74 -6.19
CA SER A 106 -5.81 18.63 -7.00
C SER A 106 -5.19 17.87 -8.16
N THR A 107 -5.16 18.50 -9.34
CA THR A 107 -4.51 17.98 -10.56
C THR A 107 -3.35 18.84 -11.04
N ASP A 108 -3.00 19.88 -10.28
CA ASP A 108 -1.91 20.82 -10.58
C ASP A 108 -0.86 20.85 -9.47
N GLN A 109 -0.62 19.68 -8.88
CA GLN A 109 0.35 19.43 -7.81
C GLN A 109 0.06 20.21 -6.51
N GLY A 110 -1.20 20.48 -6.18
CA GLY A 110 -1.59 21.15 -4.94
C GLY A 110 -1.67 22.67 -5.02
N ARG A 111 -1.59 23.26 -6.23
CA ARG A 111 -1.72 24.72 -6.43
C ARG A 111 -3.17 25.17 -6.36
N THR A 112 -4.09 24.38 -6.90
CA THR A 112 -5.54 24.57 -6.80
C THR A 112 -6.23 23.28 -6.38
N TRP A 113 -7.41 23.42 -5.77
CA TRP A 113 -8.15 22.32 -5.17
C TRP A 113 -9.63 22.42 -5.53
N GLU A 114 -10.23 21.26 -5.80
CA GLU A 114 -11.66 21.09 -6.09
C GLU A 114 -12.25 20.06 -5.12
N THR A 115 -13.46 20.33 -4.64
CA THR A 115 -14.22 19.41 -3.79
C THR A 115 -15.40 18.84 -4.58
N ALA A 116 -15.47 17.51 -4.65
CA ALA A 116 -16.57 16.78 -5.28
C ALA A 116 -17.33 15.97 -4.21
N GLU A 117 -18.61 16.28 -4.01
CA GLU A 117 -19.46 15.56 -3.06
C GLU A 117 -19.72 14.12 -3.50
N LEU A 118 -19.76 13.19 -2.54
CA LEU A 118 -20.25 11.83 -2.75
C LEU A 118 -21.75 11.82 -2.43
N PRO A 119 -22.64 11.73 -3.44
CA PRO A 119 -24.08 11.81 -3.21
C PRO A 119 -24.56 10.62 -2.38
N ASP A 120 -25.47 10.90 -1.44
CA ASP A 120 -26.09 9.90 -0.57
C ASP A 120 -25.09 9.00 0.18
N ALA A 121 -23.92 9.56 0.51
CA ALA A 121 -22.86 8.87 1.24
C ALA A 121 -23.37 8.32 2.58
N ILE A 122 -22.95 7.10 2.88
CA ILE A 122 -23.27 6.40 4.12
C ILE A 122 -22.80 7.22 5.31
N GLU A 123 -23.69 7.36 6.29
CA GLU A 123 -23.40 8.06 7.54
C GLU A 123 -22.55 7.20 8.47
N GLY A 124 -21.66 7.84 9.25
CA GLY A 124 -20.77 7.11 10.13
C GLY A 124 -19.76 6.28 9.35
N VAL A 125 -19.04 6.91 8.43
CA VAL A 125 -18.02 6.21 7.62
C VAL A 125 -16.94 5.64 8.52
N ARG A 126 -16.78 4.33 8.50
CA ARG A 126 -15.70 3.60 9.17
C ARG A 126 -14.53 3.35 8.22
N LEU A 127 -14.76 2.63 7.13
CA LEU A 127 -13.76 2.33 6.11
C LEU A 127 -13.95 3.27 4.93
N ARG A 128 -12.85 3.75 4.40
CA ARG A 128 -12.81 4.65 3.24
C ARG A 128 -11.57 4.34 2.43
N ILE A 129 -11.78 4.02 1.16
CA ILE A 129 -10.70 3.69 0.22
C ILE A 129 -10.93 4.54 -1.01
N ILE A 130 -9.88 5.20 -1.50
CA ILE A 130 -9.88 5.90 -2.78
C ILE A 130 -8.73 5.40 -3.65
N GLY A 131 -9.00 5.21 -4.94
CA GLY A 131 -7.98 4.87 -5.92
C GLY A 131 -8.35 5.35 -7.32
N PHE A 132 -7.36 5.36 -8.20
CA PHE A 132 -7.52 5.73 -9.60
C PHE A 132 -6.86 4.67 -10.47
N THR A 133 -7.59 4.15 -11.45
CA THR A 133 -7.11 3.13 -12.40
C THR A 133 -6.65 3.77 -13.71
N SER A 134 -6.99 5.04 -13.94
CA SER A 134 -6.46 5.88 -15.02
C SER A 134 -6.51 7.36 -14.61
N GLU A 135 -6.08 8.27 -15.48
CA GLU A 135 -6.29 9.71 -15.26
C GLU A 135 -7.78 10.07 -15.14
N GLN A 136 -8.67 9.29 -15.75
CA GLN A 136 -10.10 9.58 -15.81
C GLN A 136 -10.91 8.72 -14.84
N ASP A 137 -10.52 7.46 -14.69
CA ASP A 137 -11.29 6.45 -13.97
C ASP A 137 -10.76 6.28 -12.54
N GLY A 138 -11.68 6.32 -11.58
CA GLY A 138 -11.35 6.12 -10.17
C GLY A 138 -12.54 5.64 -9.38
N PHE A 139 -12.24 5.16 -8.18
CA PHE A 139 -13.21 4.55 -7.30
C PHE A 139 -13.11 5.09 -5.88
N VAL A 140 -14.24 5.11 -5.19
CA VAL A 140 -14.30 5.25 -3.73
C VAL A 140 -15.13 4.11 -3.17
N ILE A 141 -14.61 3.43 -2.14
CA ILE A 141 -15.34 2.43 -1.36
C ILE A 141 -15.53 2.99 0.03
N LEU A 142 -16.78 3.08 0.48
CA LEU A 142 -17.14 3.47 1.84
C LEU A 142 -17.81 2.30 2.55
N SER A 143 -17.58 2.18 3.86
CA SER A 143 -18.42 1.38 4.73
C SER A 143 -18.78 2.13 6.00
N GLY A 144 -19.91 1.81 6.62
CA GLY A 144 -20.42 2.53 7.78
C GLY A 144 -21.77 2.03 8.27
N GLY A 145 -22.39 2.75 9.20
CA GLY A 145 -23.70 2.40 9.75
C GLY A 145 -23.66 1.09 10.56
N ARG A 146 -22.58 0.86 11.31
CA ARG A 146 -22.35 -0.42 11.98
C ARG A 146 -23.42 -0.77 13.00
N THR A 147 -23.94 -1.99 12.90
CA THR A 147 -24.82 -2.59 13.89
C THR A 147 -24.36 -4.02 14.16
N MET A 148 -23.83 -4.28 15.37
CA MET A 148 -23.20 -5.55 15.73
C MET A 148 -22.04 -5.91 14.75
N SER A 149 -22.09 -7.08 14.12
CA SER A 149 -21.10 -7.53 13.13
C SER A 149 -21.51 -7.21 11.68
N ALA A 150 -22.49 -6.32 11.50
CA ALA A 150 -22.99 -5.92 10.20
C ALA A 150 -22.73 -4.43 9.93
N GLU A 151 -22.52 -4.09 8.66
CA GLU A 151 -22.38 -2.71 8.18
C GLU A 151 -22.81 -2.59 6.71
N GLY A 152 -23.16 -1.37 6.31
CA GLY A 152 -23.40 -1.05 4.91
C GLY A 152 -22.10 -0.76 4.17
N ASN A 153 -22.10 -0.99 2.86
CA ASN A 153 -21.01 -0.59 1.97
C ASN A 153 -21.56 0.15 0.74
N GLN A 154 -20.76 1.03 0.17
CA GLN A 154 -21.10 1.79 -1.03
C GLN A 154 -19.87 1.93 -1.93
N ILE A 155 -20.09 1.78 -3.23
CA ILE A 155 -19.07 1.92 -4.26
C ILE A 155 -19.43 3.08 -5.17
N TYR A 156 -18.51 4.02 -5.28
CA TYR A 156 -18.59 5.16 -6.17
C TYR A 156 -17.56 5.03 -7.28
N GLN A 157 -17.92 5.47 -8.48
CA GLN A 157 -17.02 5.56 -9.62
C GLN A 157 -16.98 7.00 -10.14
N THR A 158 -15.85 7.37 -10.72
CA THR A 158 -15.68 8.58 -11.53
C THR A 158 -15.12 8.19 -12.89
N ALA A 159 -15.49 8.95 -13.92
CA ALA A 159 -14.94 8.83 -15.29
C ALA A 159 -14.40 10.19 -15.80
N ASP A 160 -14.33 11.18 -14.91
CA ASP A 160 -13.89 12.55 -15.22
C ASP A 160 -12.72 13.01 -14.34
N GLY A 161 -11.98 12.06 -13.78
CA GLY A 161 -10.81 12.32 -12.95
C GLY A 161 -11.13 12.76 -11.53
N GLY A 162 -12.32 12.42 -11.02
CA GLY A 162 -12.75 12.72 -9.65
C GLY A 162 -13.46 14.07 -9.50
N ARG A 163 -13.82 14.74 -10.61
CA ARG A 163 -14.60 15.99 -10.57
C ARG A 163 -16.06 15.72 -10.23
N THR A 164 -16.58 14.58 -10.67
CA THR A 164 -17.88 14.06 -10.27
C THR A 164 -17.81 12.58 -9.92
N TRP A 165 -18.64 12.17 -8.96
CA TRP A 165 -18.71 10.80 -8.46
C TRP A 165 -20.15 10.29 -8.52
N THR A 166 -20.31 9.03 -8.94
CA THR A 166 -21.62 8.38 -9.04
C THR A 166 -21.64 7.14 -8.18
N LEU A 167 -22.65 7.03 -7.30
CA LEU A 167 -22.94 5.80 -6.56
C LEU A 167 -23.32 4.71 -7.55
N THR A 168 -22.48 3.69 -7.68
CA THR A 168 -22.65 2.61 -8.66
C THR A 168 -23.38 1.41 -8.04
N GLY A 169 -23.15 1.15 -6.76
CA GLY A 169 -23.83 0.07 -6.05
C GLY A 169 -23.23 -0.26 -4.70
N SER A 170 -23.53 -1.47 -4.23
CA SER A 170 -23.02 -2.08 -3.01
C SER A 170 -22.82 -3.57 -3.26
N ALA A 171 -21.78 -4.17 -2.69
CA ALA A 171 -21.65 -5.62 -2.64
C ALA A 171 -22.73 -6.22 -1.71
N PRO A 172 -23.20 -7.45 -1.96
CA PRO A 172 -24.38 -8.02 -1.31
C PRO A 172 -24.14 -8.54 0.11
N SER A 173 -22.91 -8.48 0.63
CA SER A 173 -22.61 -8.87 2.01
C SER A 173 -22.94 -7.74 2.98
N GLU A 174 -23.61 -8.09 4.07
CA GLU A 174 -23.86 -7.18 5.20
C GLU A 174 -22.77 -7.28 6.27
N ARG A 175 -21.75 -8.14 6.10
CA ARG A 175 -20.65 -8.31 7.06
C ARG A 175 -19.70 -7.12 7.01
N ILE A 176 -18.80 -7.04 8.00
CA ILE A 176 -17.78 -5.99 8.06
C ILE A 176 -16.86 -6.07 6.83
N VAL A 177 -16.74 -4.97 6.08
CA VAL A 177 -15.77 -4.81 4.99
C VAL A 177 -14.35 -4.82 5.57
N GLN A 178 -13.48 -5.70 5.09
CA GLN A 178 -12.08 -5.69 5.49
C GLN A 178 -11.20 -4.94 4.49
N SER A 179 -11.46 -5.11 3.20
CA SER A 179 -10.69 -4.47 2.14
C SER A 179 -11.53 -4.35 0.85
N GLY A 180 -11.04 -3.54 -0.08
CA GLY A 180 -11.55 -3.51 -1.44
C GLY A 180 -10.64 -2.72 -2.37
N THR A 181 -10.65 -3.07 -3.65
CA THR A 181 -9.83 -2.41 -4.67
C THR A 181 -10.45 -2.56 -6.06
N PHE A 182 -10.09 -1.67 -6.99
CA PHE A 182 -10.38 -1.81 -8.41
C PHE A 182 -9.07 -1.78 -9.21
N VAL A 183 -8.99 -2.64 -10.21
CA VAL A 183 -7.82 -2.80 -11.09
C VAL A 183 -8.09 -2.24 -12.49
N SER A 184 -9.35 -1.96 -12.79
CA SER A 184 -9.82 -1.19 -13.93
C SER A 184 -11.16 -0.53 -13.59
N LYS A 185 -11.74 0.24 -14.52
CA LYS A 185 -13.09 0.80 -14.34
C LYS A 185 -14.18 -0.27 -14.12
N ASP A 186 -13.94 -1.52 -14.54
CA ASP A 186 -14.94 -2.59 -14.54
C ASP A 186 -14.66 -3.66 -13.48
N ILE A 187 -13.38 -3.99 -13.26
CA ILE A 187 -12.96 -5.11 -12.42
C ILE A 187 -12.54 -4.61 -11.05
N GLY A 188 -13.19 -5.14 -10.01
CA GLY A 188 -12.88 -4.84 -8.62
C GLY A 188 -13.18 -6.01 -7.69
N PHE A 189 -12.62 -5.94 -6.49
CA PHE A 189 -12.62 -7.00 -5.49
C PHE A 189 -12.94 -6.42 -4.11
N MET A 190 -13.64 -7.19 -3.27
CA MET A 190 -13.89 -6.84 -1.89
C MET A 190 -13.82 -8.07 -0.99
N THR A 191 -13.25 -7.91 0.20
CA THR A 191 -13.24 -8.91 1.27
C THR A 191 -14.15 -8.46 2.41
N PHE A 192 -14.94 -9.39 2.93
CA PHE A 192 -15.82 -9.19 4.09
C PHE A 192 -15.58 -10.22 5.18
N GLY A 193 -15.94 -9.88 6.40
CA GLY A 193 -15.89 -10.76 7.56
C GLY A 193 -14.68 -10.51 8.45
N LEU A 194 -14.90 -9.91 9.62
CA LEU A 194 -13.85 -9.72 10.62
C LEU A 194 -13.63 -10.97 11.51
N THR A 195 -14.65 -11.81 11.63
CA THR A 195 -14.63 -13.03 12.45
C THR A 195 -15.29 -14.20 11.73
N GLY A 196 -14.68 -15.38 11.84
CA GLY A 196 -15.09 -16.54 11.03
C GLY A 196 -14.61 -16.44 9.59
N PRO A 197 -15.15 -17.27 8.68
CA PRO A 197 -14.71 -17.29 7.29
C PRO A 197 -14.86 -15.92 6.60
N ALA A 198 -13.87 -15.59 5.78
CA ALA A 198 -13.93 -14.45 4.89
C ALA A 198 -14.93 -14.71 3.75
N GLU A 199 -15.52 -13.64 3.22
CA GLU A 199 -16.31 -13.69 1.99
C GLU A 199 -15.63 -12.80 0.94
N TYR A 200 -15.47 -13.34 -0.27
CA TYR A 200 -14.84 -12.63 -1.39
C TYR A 200 -15.86 -12.34 -2.47
N TYR A 201 -15.85 -11.11 -2.96
CA TYR A 201 -16.70 -10.68 -4.07
C TYR A 201 -15.87 -10.02 -5.16
N ARG A 202 -16.26 -10.29 -6.40
CA ARG A 202 -15.71 -9.69 -7.60
C ARG A 202 -16.81 -9.02 -8.42
N THR A 203 -16.50 -7.86 -8.98
CA THR A 203 -17.32 -7.19 -9.99
C THR A 203 -16.61 -7.18 -11.34
N THR A 204 -17.39 -7.09 -12.42
CA THR A 204 -16.91 -6.88 -13.80
C THR A 204 -17.68 -5.77 -14.51
N ASP A 205 -18.40 -4.95 -13.74
CA ASP A 205 -19.23 -3.84 -14.22
C ASP A 205 -19.16 -2.61 -13.31
N GLY A 206 -17.98 -2.38 -12.70
CA GLY A 206 -17.69 -1.15 -11.95
C GLY A 206 -18.31 -1.12 -10.55
N GLY A 207 -18.81 -2.26 -10.06
CA GLY A 207 -19.46 -2.39 -8.76
C GLY A 207 -20.98 -2.30 -8.81
N ALA A 208 -21.58 -2.35 -9.99
CA ALA A 208 -23.03 -2.39 -10.15
C ALA A 208 -23.60 -3.76 -9.76
N ASN A 209 -22.87 -4.84 -10.09
CA ASN A 209 -23.15 -6.20 -9.66
C ASN A 209 -21.88 -6.88 -9.14
N TRP A 210 -22.05 -7.75 -8.15
CA TRP A 210 -20.98 -8.48 -7.50
C TRP A 210 -21.30 -9.97 -7.47
N GLY A 211 -20.35 -10.80 -7.90
CA GLY A 211 -20.40 -12.25 -7.78
C GLY A 211 -19.48 -12.72 -6.67
N ALA A 212 -19.97 -13.62 -5.81
CA ALA A 212 -19.11 -14.33 -4.88
C ALA A 212 -18.13 -15.22 -5.66
N PHE A 213 -16.91 -15.35 -5.15
CA PHE A 213 -15.92 -16.30 -5.66
C PHE A 213 -15.11 -16.88 -4.50
N GLU A 214 -14.42 -17.98 -4.77
CA GLU A 214 -13.56 -18.66 -3.80
C GLU A 214 -12.10 -18.41 -4.18
N VAL A 215 -11.25 -18.25 -3.17
CA VAL A 215 -9.80 -18.23 -3.34
C VAL A 215 -9.28 -19.51 -2.72
N GLU A 216 -8.81 -20.43 -3.54
CA GLU A 216 -8.28 -21.71 -3.07
C GLU A 216 -6.78 -21.53 -2.76
N LEU A 217 -6.43 -21.56 -1.47
CA LEU A 217 -5.05 -21.53 -1.01
C LEU A 217 -4.60 -22.93 -0.55
N PRO A 218 -3.34 -23.31 -0.80
CA PRO A 218 -2.84 -24.61 -0.37
C PRO A 218 -2.68 -24.69 1.15
N GLY A 219 -3.16 -25.79 1.74
CA GLY A 219 -2.81 -26.22 3.08
C GLY A 219 -3.20 -25.21 4.17
N ILE A 220 -2.22 -24.86 5.01
CA ILE A 220 -2.44 -23.91 6.11
C ILE A 220 -2.75 -22.49 5.64
N TYR A 221 -2.46 -22.16 4.37
CA TYR A 221 -2.55 -20.78 3.90
C TYR A 221 -3.98 -20.27 3.76
N ASP A 222 -4.96 -21.17 3.58
CA ASP A 222 -6.40 -20.83 3.55
C ASP A 222 -6.88 -20.21 4.86
N GLU A 223 -6.33 -20.65 5.99
CA GLU A 223 -6.65 -20.10 7.31
C GLU A 223 -5.80 -18.87 7.67
N ILE A 224 -4.66 -18.67 6.99
CA ILE A 224 -3.70 -17.61 7.28
C ILE A 224 -4.00 -16.35 6.46
N PHE A 225 -4.08 -16.46 5.13
CA PHE A 225 -4.22 -15.29 4.25
C PHE A 225 -5.67 -15.10 3.85
N THR A 226 -6.36 -14.25 4.60
CA THR A 226 -7.82 -14.10 4.49
C THR A 226 -8.25 -12.78 3.85
N VAL A 227 -7.33 -11.82 3.62
CA VAL A 227 -7.68 -10.46 3.18
C VAL A 227 -7.00 -10.10 1.86
N MET A 228 -7.77 -9.72 0.84
CA MET A 228 -7.21 -9.18 -0.41
C MET A 228 -6.74 -7.75 -0.17
N GLU A 229 -5.43 -7.53 -0.02
CA GLU A 229 -4.90 -6.20 0.33
C GLU A 229 -4.71 -5.31 -0.89
N SER A 230 -4.24 -5.88 -2.00
CA SER A 230 -4.04 -5.18 -3.25
C SER A 230 -4.27 -6.12 -4.44
N ALA A 231 -4.59 -5.52 -5.58
CA ALA A 231 -4.57 -6.19 -6.86
C ALA A 231 -4.17 -5.18 -7.93
N GLU A 232 -3.38 -5.62 -8.90
CA GLU A 232 -2.92 -4.79 -10.02
C GLU A 232 -2.61 -5.64 -11.25
N PHE A 233 -2.61 -5.02 -12.43
CA PHE A 233 -2.19 -5.70 -13.66
C PHE A 233 -0.68 -5.58 -13.84
N GLU A 234 -0.01 -6.72 -14.01
CA GLU A 234 1.35 -6.81 -14.53
C GLU A 234 1.33 -7.42 -15.92
N GLY A 235 1.40 -6.57 -16.95
CA GLY A 235 1.16 -6.99 -18.32
C GLY A 235 -0.29 -7.46 -18.51
N ASP A 236 -0.47 -8.72 -18.93
CA ASP A 236 -1.79 -9.32 -19.13
C ASP A 236 -2.28 -10.11 -17.90
N GLN A 237 -1.45 -10.23 -16.86
CA GLN A 237 -1.77 -10.99 -15.65
C GLN A 237 -2.23 -10.06 -14.54
N LEU A 238 -3.17 -10.55 -13.72
CA LEU A 238 -3.54 -9.86 -12.50
C LEU A 238 -2.74 -10.45 -11.32
N ILE A 239 -2.03 -9.59 -10.61
CA ILE A 239 -1.30 -9.94 -9.39
C ILE A 239 -2.14 -9.48 -8.20
N MET A 240 -2.37 -10.36 -7.24
CA MET A 240 -3.08 -10.08 -6.00
C MET A 240 -2.20 -10.39 -4.81
N THR A 241 -2.18 -9.48 -3.83
CA THR A 241 -1.55 -9.73 -2.54
C THR A 241 -2.62 -10.04 -1.51
N MET A 242 -2.46 -11.16 -0.81
CA MET A 242 -3.32 -11.51 0.32
C MET A 242 -2.57 -11.39 1.64
N GLY A 243 -3.13 -10.61 2.55
CA GLY A 243 -2.68 -10.45 3.92
C GLY A 243 -3.47 -11.30 4.90
N GLN A 244 -3.04 -11.25 6.16
CA GLN A 244 -3.56 -12.11 7.22
C GLN A 244 -4.76 -11.50 7.98
N GLY A 245 -5.08 -10.24 7.68
CA GLY A 245 -6.08 -9.46 8.41
C GLY A 245 -5.60 -9.03 9.80
N SER A 246 -6.48 -8.35 10.54
CA SER A 246 -6.11 -7.67 11.80
C SER A 246 -5.71 -8.60 12.95
N ASN A 247 -5.96 -9.91 12.83
CA ASN A 247 -5.68 -10.90 13.86
C ASN A 247 -4.59 -11.90 13.44
N GLY A 248 -3.98 -11.72 12.27
CA GLY A 248 -2.93 -12.61 11.77
C GLY A 248 -1.65 -12.50 12.59
N ASP A 249 -1.05 -13.64 12.89
CA ASP A 249 0.20 -13.75 13.65
C ASP A 249 1.25 -14.65 12.97
N TYR A 250 0.98 -15.14 11.75
CA TYR A 250 1.92 -15.96 10.98
C TYR A 250 3.17 -15.14 10.67
N TYR A 251 4.30 -15.60 11.21
CA TYR A 251 5.58 -14.87 11.22
C TYR A 251 5.45 -13.40 11.63
N GLY A 252 4.68 -13.13 12.70
CA GLY A 252 4.51 -11.77 13.22
C GLY A 252 3.48 -10.92 12.48
N GLY A 253 2.73 -11.50 11.54
CA GLY A 253 1.55 -10.88 10.91
C GLY A 253 1.83 -10.11 9.62
N ASN A 254 3.10 -10.00 9.21
CA ASN A 254 3.49 -9.16 8.07
C ASN A 254 3.80 -9.94 6.78
N VAL A 255 3.99 -11.27 6.88
CA VAL A 255 4.10 -12.13 5.69
C VAL A 255 2.78 -12.11 4.92
N LYS A 256 2.86 -12.14 3.58
CA LYS A 256 1.72 -12.11 2.67
C LYS A 256 1.83 -13.20 1.62
N ALA A 257 0.71 -13.57 1.00
CA ALA A 257 0.72 -14.41 -0.20
C ALA A 257 0.63 -13.57 -1.47
N THR A 258 1.34 -14.00 -2.51
CA THR A 258 1.18 -13.50 -3.88
C THR A 258 0.41 -14.52 -4.69
N LEU A 259 -0.63 -14.04 -5.38
CA LEU A 259 -1.49 -14.83 -6.25
C LEU A 259 -1.49 -14.22 -7.65
N VAL A 260 -1.64 -15.06 -8.67
CA VAL A 260 -1.70 -14.66 -10.08
C VAL A 260 -2.99 -15.17 -10.70
N SER A 261 -3.60 -14.34 -11.55
CA SER A 261 -4.74 -14.70 -12.37
C SER A 261 -4.50 -14.40 -13.84
N ASP A 262 -4.83 -15.38 -14.69
CA ASP A 262 -4.80 -15.27 -16.15
C ASP A 262 -6.20 -15.02 -16.76
N ASP A 263 -7.24 -14.90 -15.93
CA ASP A 263 -8.64 -14.80 -16.37
C ASP A 263 -9.36 -13.55 -15.81
N ASN A 264 -8.59 -12.48 -15.61
CA ASN A 264 -9.05 -11.20 -15.06
C ASN A 264 -9.59 -11.32 -13.63
N GLY A 265 -9.02 -12.22 -12.83
CA GLY A 265 -9.35 -12.46 -11.42
C GLY A 265 -10.62 -13.29 -11.21
N ALA A 266 -11.07 -14.05 -12.20
CA ALA A 266 -12.14 -15.03 -11.96
C ALA A 266 -11.61 -16.23 -11.15
N THR A 267 -10.34 -16.60 -11.34
CA THR A 267 -9.61 -17.58 -10.53
C THR A 267 -8.20 -17.08 -10.24
N PHE A 268 -7.58 -17.59 -9.17
CA PHE A 268 -6.23 -17.22 -8.75
C PHE A 268 -5.44 -18.45 -8.35
N ASP A 269 -4.15 -18.45 -8.71
CA ASP A 269 -3.17 -19.42 -8.27
C ASP A 269 -2.16 -18.74 -7.34
N MET A 270 -1.89 -19.32 -6.17
CA MET A 270 -0.82 -18.84 -5.30
C MET A 270 0.56 -19.13 -5.95
N THR A 271 1.39 -18.10 -6.06
CA THR A 271 2.71 -18.17 -6.71
C THR A 271 3.87 -17.92 -5.76
N GLY A 272 3.63 -17.35 -4.58
CA GLY A 272 4.69 -17.14 -3.61
C GLY A 272 4.23 -16.51 -2.31
N LEU A 273 5.22 -16.25 -1.47
CA LEU A 273 5.10 -15.45 -0.26
C LEU A 273 5.93 -14.17 -0.41
N ILE A 274 5.47 -13.12 0.26
CA ILE A 274 6.23 -11.89 0.46
C ILE A 274 6.58 -11.85 1.94
N ASP A 275 7.87 -11.73 2.24
CA ASP A 275 8.38 -11.53 3.60
C ASP A 275 9.01 -10.13 3.73
N PRO A 276 8.24 -9.12 4.17
CA PRO A 276 8.75 -7.75 4.28
C PRO A 276 9.79 -7.57 5.39
N ASP A 277 9.78 -8.44 6.40
CA ASP A 277 10.57 -8.28 7.62
C ASP A 277 11.78 -9.23 7.71
N ASP A 278 11.98 -10.07 6.68
CA ASP A 278 13.08 -11.06 6.61
C ASP A 278 13.08 -11.99 7.84
N VAL A 279 11.89 -12.50 8.17
CA VAL A 279 11.62 -13.36 9.33
C VAL A 279 11.55 -14.84 8.98
N MET A 280 11.44 -15.19 7.69
CA MET A 280 11.48 -16.53 7.14
C MET A 280 12.93 -16.92 6.80
N THR A 281 13.24 -18.21 6.90
CA THR A 281 14.50 -18.74 6.38
C THR A 281 14.42 -18.98 4.87
N GLU A 282 15.56 -18.94 4.17
CA GLU A 282 15.65 -19.27 2.74
C GLU A 282 15.03 -20.64 2.39
N GLU A 283 15.10 -21.61 3.32
CA GLU A 283 14.49 -22.93 3.16
C GLU A 283 12.96 -22.87 3.23
N GLU A 284 12.40 -22.09 4.16
CA GLU A 284 10.95 -21.89 4.28
C GLU A 284 10.38 -21.11 3.08
N GLU A 285 11.11 -20.11 2.60
CA GLU A 285 10.75 -19.38 1.37
C GLU A 285 10.81 -20.28 0.14
N ALA A 286 11.82 -21.15 0.01
CA ALA A 286 11.94 -22.04 -1.14
C ALA A 286 10.90 -23.17 -1.12
N ASN A 287 10.53 -23.65 0.06
CA ASN A 287 9.65 -24.81 0.27
C ASN A 287 8.25 -24.42 0.74
N TRP A 288 7.81 -23.18 0.51
CA TRP A 288 6.48 -22.71 0.92
C TRP A 288 5.35 -23.63 0.43
N ARG A 289 5.50 -24.24 -0.75
CA ARG A 289 4.54 -25.22 -1.31
C ARG A 289 4.53 -26.58 -0.61
N GLU A 290 5.57 -26.94 0.15
CA GLU A 290 5.67 -28.24 0.85
C GLU A 290 5.08 -28.19 2.27
N ASN A 291 4.89 -26.99 2.82
CA ASN A 291 4.19 -26.75 4.09
C ASN A 291 2.69 -27.11 4.04
N ASP A 292 2.21 -27.57 2.89
CA ASP A 292 0.90 -28.19 2.62
C ASP A 292 0.64 -29.49 3.42
N SER A 293 1.69 -30.09 4.00
CA SER A 293 1.65 -31.46 4.53
C SER A 293 1.71 -31.61 6.05
N TYR A 294 1.79 -30.51 6.80
CA TYR A 294 2.08 -30.53 8.24
C TYR A 294 0.92 -30.15 9.16
N TYR A 295 -0.35 -30.24 8.74
CA TYR A 295 -1.48 -30.24 9.68
C TYR A 295 -2.63 -31.15 9.22
#